data_AF-A0A8S2RRY6-F1
#
_entry.id   AF-A0A8S2RRY6-F1
#
_cell.length_a   1.000
_cell.length_b   1.000
_cell.length_c   1.000
_cell.angle_alpha   90.00
_cell.angle_beta   90.00
_cell.angle_gamma   90.00
#
_symmetry.space_group_name_H-M   'P 1'
#
loop_
_entity.id
_entity.type
_entity.pdbx_description
1 polymer ?
#
loop_
_entity_poly.entity_id
_entity_poly.type
_entity_poly.pdbx_seq_one_letter_code
_entity_poly.pdbx_strand_id
1 'polypeptide(L)'
;EDSDDNDTDANDDNDNDNDDEAGGNVSQAAKCGKRIVGYYLSWGTGKISSQHAQRLTHIIFAFFDVDVSGNIFLGSADRTHSTDVEEDTKIARQRLERLARLQNAFPNIKYMFAVGGWENSQYFSS
;
A
#
# COMPACT_ATOMS: atom_id res chain seq x y z
N GLU A 1 18.30 48.64 31.35
CA GLU A 1 17.90 49.40 30.16
C GLU A 1 18.32 48.56 28.95
N ASP A 2 17.49 47.85 28.20
CA ASP A 2 16.05 47.56 28.20
C ASP A 2 15.87 46.27 27.35
N SER A 3 15.09 45.32 27.86
CA SER A 3 13.86 44.73 27.27
C SER A 3 14.05 43.63 26.21
N ASP A 4 13.66 42.42 26.62
CA ASP A 4 12.78 41.42 25.96
C ASP A 4 12.82 41.24 24.43
N ASP A 5 13.02 39.99 23.98
CA ASP A 5 11.95 39.26 23.29
C ASP A 5 12.24 37.75 23.22
N ASN A 6 11.20 37.00 23.56
CA ASN A 6 11.15 35.55 23.73
C ASN A 6 10.26 34.99 22.61
N ASP A 7 10.84 34.37 21.58
CA ASP A 7 10.09 33.66 20.56
C ASP A 7 10.36 32.15 20.64
N THR A 8 9.41 31.46 21.25
CA THR A 8 9.21 30.02 21.16
C THR A 8 8.33 29.72 19.94
N ASP A 9 8.93 29.32 18.83
CA ASP A 9 8.21 28.74 17.69
C ASP A 9 7.84 27.27 17.99
N ALA A 10 6.78 27.10 18.79
CA ALA A 10 6.02 25.86 18.82
C ALA A 10 5.11 25.86 17.58
N ASN A 11 5.52 25.16 16.53
CA ASN A 11 4.63 24.84 15.41
C ASN A 11 3.56 23.87 15.89
N ASP A 12 2.39 24.45 16.13
CA ASP A 12 1.09 23.84 16.38
C ASP A 12 0.50 23.37 15.04
N ASP A 13 0.95 22.20 14.55
CA ASP A 13 0.31 21.51 13.42
C ASP A 13 -0.95 20.80 13.91
N ASN A 14 -1.98 21.60 14.16
CA ASN A 14 -3.31 21.18 14.55
C ASN A 14 -4.12 20.81 13.29
N ASP A 15 -3.79 19.66 12.68
CA ASP A 15 -4.55 19.08 11.56
C ASP A 15 -5.87 18.50 12.07
N ASN A 16 -6.84 19.39 12.23
CA ASN A 16 -8.20 19.07 12.64
C ASN A 16 -9.07 18.76 11.40
N ASP A 17 -8.76 17.63 10.74
CA ASP A 17 -9.58 17.11 9.65
C ASP A 17 -10.83 16.42 10.21
N ASN A 18 -11.86 17.23 10.50
CA ASN A 18 -13.23 16.75 10.64
C ASN A 18 -13.79 16.42 9.26
N ASP A 19 -13.38 15.28 8.72
CA ASP A 19 -14.07 14.65 7.60
C ASP A 19 -15.25 13.83 8.14
N ASP A 20 -16.42 14.46 8.14
CA ASP A 20 -17.70 13.83 8.41
C ASP A 20 -17.98 12.67 7.44
N GLU A 21 -18.22 11.51 8.04
CA GLU A 21 -19.09 10.42 7.58
C GLU A 21 -18.88 9.81 6.18
N ALA A 22 -17.78 9.07 6.04
CA ALA A 22 -17.78 7.81 5.28
C ALA A 22 -17.18 6.65 6.11
N GLY A 23 -17.50 6.63 7.40
CA GLY A 23 -17.02 5.65 8.38
C GLY A 23 -17.78 4.33 8.33
N GLY A 24 -17.81 3.65 7.18
CA GLY A 24 -18.32 2.28 7.12
C GLY A 24 -17.51 1.36 8.03
N ASN A 25 -18.09 0.93 9.15
CA ASN A 25 -17.45 -0.03 10.06
C ASN A 25 -17.13 -1.32 9.28
N VAL A 26 -15.86 -1.71 9.18
CA VAL A 26 -15.44 -2.95 8.46
C VAL A 26 -16.12 -4.19 9.02
N SER A 27 -16.35 -4.19 10.33
CA SER A 27 -17.15 -5.20 11.02
C SER A 27 -18.53 -5.33 10.37
N GLN A 28 -19.18 -4.22 10.02
CA GLN A 28 -20.49 -4.19 9.35
C GLN A 28 -20.39 -4.69 7.90
N ALA A 29 -19.41 -4.19 7.14
CA ALA A 29 -19.21 -4.61 5.75
C ALA A 29 -18.98 -6.12 5.65
N ALA A 30 -18.08 -6.66 6.49
CA ALA A 30 -17.80 -8.09 6.56
C ALA A 30 -19.02 -8.90 7.05
N LYS A 31 -19.77 -8.42 8.06
CA LYS A 31 -20.99 -9.08 8.57
C LYS A 31 -22.10 -9.19 7.51
N CYS A 32 -22.20 -8.22 6.61
CA CYS A 32 -23.16 -8.24 5.51
C CYS A 32 -22.62 -8.91 4.24
N GLY A 33 -21.46 -9.59 4.30
CA GLY A 33 -20.83 -10.27 3.16
C GLY A 33 -20.23 -9.34 2.11
N LYS A 34 -20.15 -8.03 2.37
CA LYS A 34 -19.52 -7.05 1.48
C LYS A 34 -18.00 -7.06 1.67
N ARG A 35 -17.27 -6.61 0.66
CA ARG A 35 -15.81 -6.51 0.66
C ARG A 35 -15.38 -5.05 0.50
N ILE A 36 -14.43 -4.63 1.32
CA ILE A 36 -13.63 -3.43 1.13
C ILE A 36 -12.23 -3.92 0.75
N VAL A 37 -11.79 -3.62 -0.47
CA VAL A 37 -10.57 -4.17 -1.08
C VAL A 37 -9.61 -3.02 -1.36
N GLY A 38 -8.42 -3.06 -0.77
CA GLY A 38 -7.36 -2.08 -1.02
C GLY A 38 -6.27 -2.66 -1.91
N TYR A 39 -5.86 -1.91 -2.93
CA TYR A 39 -4.64 -2.20 -3.68
C TYR A 39 -3.44 -1.59 -2.96
N TYR A 40 -2.47 -2.42 -2.62
CA TYR A 40 -1.20 -2.00 -2.05
C TYR A 40 -0.11 -2.16 -3.12
N LEU A 41 0.27 -1.03 -3.71
CA LEU A 41 1.17 -1.00 -4.85
C LEU A 41 2.60 -1.39 -4.42
N SER A 42 3.34 -2.10 -5.27
CA SER A 42 4.73 -2.52 -5.08
C SER A 42 5.71 -1.38 -5.32
N TRP A 43 5.23 -0.25 -5.84
CA TRP A 43 5.99 0.98 -6.04
C TRP A 43 5.49 2.11 -5.14
N GLY A 44 6.17 3.25 -5.22
CA GLY A 44 5.83 4.48 -4.51
C GLY A 44 6.26 4.52 -3.05
N THR A 45 6.06 5.68 -2.43
CA THR A 45 6.60 6.01 -1.09
C THR A 45 5.58 5.77 0.03
N GLY A 46 4.28 5.83 -0.28
CA GLY A 46 3.20 5.69 0.72
C GLY A 46 3.16 4.30 1.33
N LYS A 47 3.24 4.21 2.66
CA LYS A 47 3.18 2.95 3.42
C LYS A 47 1.77 2.73 3.96
N ILE A 48 1.30 1.49 3.94
CA ILE A 48 0.05 1.13 4.60
C ILE A 48 0.22 1.19 6.13
N SER A 49 -0.61 2.02 6.77
CA SER A 49 -0.70 2.12 8.23
C SER A 49 -1.60 1.02 8.80
N SER A 50 -1.44 0.73 10.09
CA SER A 50 -2.32 -0.20 10.80
C SER A 50 -3.78 0.27 10.80
N GLN A 51 -4.01 1.58 10.90
CA GLN A 51 -5.33 2.19 10.87
C GLN A 51 -6.01 2.03 9.50
N HIS A 52 -5.25 2.15 8.41
CA HIS A 52 -5.75 1.84 7.07
C HIS A 52 -6.05 0.35 6.91
N ALA A 53 -5.18 -0.53 7.40
CA ALA A 53 -5.40 -1.98 7.31
C ALA A 53 -6.68 -2.42 8.03
N GLN A 54 -6.94 -1.87 9.24
CA GLN A 54 -8.16 -2.16 10.00
C GLN A 54 -9.46 -1.80 9.26
N ARG A 55 -9.37 -0.94 8.24
CA ARG A 55 -10.48 -0.50 7.39
C ARG A 55 -10.76 -1.44 6.19
N LEU A 56 -9.98 -2.50 6.03
CA LEU A 56 -10.04 -3.38 4.86
C LEU A 56 -10.50 -4.79 5.22
N THR A 57 -11.17 -5.43 4.26
CA THR A 57 -11.45 -6.87 4.30
C THR A 57 -10.43 -7.67 3.49
N HIS A 58 -9.87 -7.05 2.43
CA HIS A 58 -8.89 -7.65 1.55
C HIS A 58 -7.81 -6.63 1.21
N ILE A 59 -6.56 -7.08 1.13
CA ILE A 59 -5.45 -6.31 0.57
C ILE A 59 -4.89 -7.10 -0.62
N ILE A 60 -4.79 -6.44 -1.77
CA ILE A 60 -4.17 -6.98 -2.97
C ILE A 60 -2.82 -6.28 -3.16
N PHE A 61 -1.72 -7.02 -3.04
CA PHE A 61 -0.42 -6.50 -3.40
C PHE A 61 -0.26 -6.54 -4.91
N ALA A 62 0.01 -5.39 -5.53
CA ALA A 62 0.08 -5.23 -6.97
C ALA A 62 1.41 -4.56 -7.35
N PHE A 63 2.27 -5.10 -8.21
CA PHE A 63 2.13 -6.32 -8.98
C PHE A 63 3.36 -7.22 -8.85
N PHE A 64 3.14 -8.53 -9.02
CA PHE A 64 4.18 -9.46 -9.42
C PHE A 64 4.27 -9.48 -10.96
N ASP A 65 5.49 -9.60 -11.48
CA ASP A 65 5.76 -9.70 -12.92
C ASP A 65 5.72 -11.16 -13.36
N VAL A 66 5.56 -11.38 -14.68
CA VAL A 66 5.61 -12.70 -15.30
C VAL A 66 6.62 -12.66 -16.46
N ASP A 67 7.39 -13.73 -16.64
CA ASP A 67 8.29 -13.85 -17.80
C ASP A 67 7.66 -14.63 -18.96
N VAL A 68 8.36 -14.67 -20.10
CA VAL A 68 7.95 -15.41 -21.30
C VAL A 68 7.80 -16.92 -21.08
N SER A 69 8.40 -17.46 -20.01
CA SER A 69 8.27 -18.88 -19.62
C SER A 69 7.11 -19.10 -18.64
N GLY A 70 6.38 -18.05 -18.26
CA GLY A 70 5.28 -18.11 -17.30
C GLY A 70 5.74 -18.09 -15.84
N ASN A 71 7.01 -17.81 -15.55
CA ASN A 71 7.47 -17.70 -14.17
C ASN A 71 7.00 -16.38 -13.55
N ILE A 72 6.52 -16.46 -12.31
CA ILE A 72 6.07 -15.30 -11.53
C ILE A 72 7.19 -14.88 -10.58
N PHE A 73 7.54 -13.59 -10.59
CA PHE A 73 8.60 -13.06 -9.73
C PHE A 73 8.29 -11.64 -9.25
N LEU A 74 8.97 -11.22 -8.18
CA LEU A 74 8.91 -9.84 -7.72
C LEU A 74 9.88 -9.00 -8.55
N GLY A 75 9.36 -7.97 -9.22
CA GLY A 75 10.14 -7.09 -10.09
C GLY A 75 9.63 -5.65 -10.03
N SER A 76 10.08 -4.82 -10.96
CA SER A 76 9.49 -3.49 -11.17
C SER A 76 8.05 -3.63 -11.65
N ALA A 77 7.18 -2.75 -11.16
CA ALA A 77 5.79 -2.68 -11.60
C ALA A 77 5.63 -2.13 -13.03
N ASP A 78 6.66 -1.44 -13.51
CA ASP A 78 6.76 -0.89 -14.87
C ASP A 78 8.15 -1.20 -15.41
N ARG A 79 8.40 -2.47 -15.71
CA ARG A 79 9.71 -2.93 -16.16
C ARG A 79 10.12 -2.30 -17.50
N THR A 80 9.14 -1.92 -18.32
CA THR A 80 9.37 -1.33 -19.65
C THR A 80 9.90 0.09 -19.56
N HIS A 81 9.43 0.90 -18.61
CA HIS A 81 9.82 2.31 -18.49
C HIS A 81 10.67 2.63 -17.26
N SER A 82 10.97 1.64 -16.42
CA SER A 82 11.83 1.82 -15.24
C SER A 82 13.23 2.30 -15.64
N THR A 83 13.69 3.35 -14.97
CA THR A 83 15.07 3.85 -15.09
C THR A 83 16.07 3.03 -14.27
N ASP A 84 15.59 2.30 -13.26
CA ASP A 84 16.39 1.44 -12.37
C ASP A 84 15.53 0.28 -11.83
N VAL A 85 15.52 -0.82 -12.59
CA VAL A 85 14.72 -2.01 -12.26
C VAL A 85 15.14 -2.65 -10.93
N GLU A 86 16.43 -2.55 -10.56
CA GLU A 86 16.93 -3.16 -9.33
C GLU A 86 16.45 -2.38 -8.11
N GLU A 87 16.52 -1.04 -8.15
CA GLU A 87 15.98 -0.22 -7.06
C GLU A 87 14.47 -0.35 -6.94
N ASP A 88 13.73 -0.38 -8.05
CA ASP A 88 12.28 -0.65 -8.03
C ASP A 88 11.97 -2.01 -7.39
N THR A 89 12.73 -3.05 -7.75
CA THR A 89 12.58 -4.39 -7.19
C THR A 89 12.89 -4.41 -5.69
N LYS A 90 13.88 -3.63 -5.25
CA LYS A 90 14.21 -3.45 -3.83
C LYS A 90 13.08 -2.74 -3.08
N ILE A 91 12.49 -1.69 -3.66
CA ILE A 91 11.32 -1.00 -3.09
C ILE A 91 10.14 -1.98 -2.98
N ALA A 92 9.87 -2.75 -4.03
CA ALA A 92 8.83 -3.77 -4.03
C ALA A 92 9.04 -4.81 -2.92
N ARG A 93 10.28 -5.27 -2.71
CA ARG A 93 10.64 -6.21 -1.64
C ARG A 93 10.36 -5.65 -0.25
N GLN A 94 10.80 -4.41 0.03
CA GLN A 94 10.56 -3.75 1.31
C GLN A 94 9.06 -3.60 1.61
N ARG A 95 8.26 -3.33 0.57
CA ARG A 95 6.80 -3.19 0.69
C ARG A 95 6.13 -4.54 0.91
N LEU A 96 6.56 -5.60 0.23
CA LEU A 96 6.08 -6.96 0.48
C LEU A 96 6.39 -7.41 1.91
N GLU A 97 7.58 -7.11 2.43
CA GLU A 97 7.93 -7.39 3.84
C GLU A 97 7.03 -6.62 4.82
N ARG A 98 6.67 -5.37 4.51
CA ARG A 98 5.71 -4.60 5.30
C ARG A 98 4.34 -5.28 5.30
N LEU A 99 3.89 -5.79 4.16
CA LEU A 99 2.63 -6.52 4.06
C LEU A 99 2.65 -7.81 4.90
N ALA A 100 3.75 -8.56 4.87
CA ALA A 100 3.93 -9.76 5.69
C ALA A 100 3.82 -9.47 7.20
N ARG A 101 4.38 -8.33 7.66
CA ARG A 101 4.22 -7.90 9.06
C ARG A 101 2.77 -7.55 9.40
N LEU A 102 2.03 -6.94 8.47
CA LEU A 102 0.61 -6.63 8.66
C LEU A 102 -0.25 -7.89 8.72
N GLN A 103 0.06 -8.90 7.91
CA GLN A 103 -0.65 -10.18 7.93
C GLN A 103 -0.63 -10.85 9.32
N ASN A 104 0.52 -10.78 10.00
CA ASN A 104 0.63 -11.28 11.38
C ASN A 104 -0.20 -10.46 12.38
N ALA A 105 -0.32 -9.14 12.18
CA ALA A 105 -1.06 -8.25 13.06
C ALA A 105 -2.58 -8.25 12.81
N PHE A 106 -3.02 -8.57 11.59
CA PHE A 106 -4.42 -8.49 11.16
C PHE A 106 -4.88 -9.79 10.48
N PRO A 107 -5.01 -10.89 11.24
CA PRO A 107 -5.29 -12.23 10.68
C PRO A 107 -6.67 -12.36 10.01
N ASN A 108 -7.59 -11.42 10.26
CA ASN A 108 -8.93 -11.42 9.66
C ASN A 108 -8.97 -10.77 8.25
N ILE A 109 -7.89 -10.11 7.83
CA ILE A 109 -7.78 -9.54 6.48
C ILE A 109 -7.32 -10.65 5.53
N LYS A 110 -7.89 -10.69 4.33
CA LYS A 110 -7.43 -11.60 3.27
C LYS A 110 -6.36 -10.92 2.42
N TYR A 111 -5.24 -11.60 2.25
CA TYR A 111 -4.10 -11.10 1.49
C TYR A 111 -4.04 -11.84 0.15
N MET A 112 -3.91 -11.09 -0.94
CA MET A 112 -3.86 -11.60 -2.30
C MET A 112 -2.73 -10.92 -3.08
N PHE A 113 -2.25 -11.58 -4.13
CA PHE A 113 -1.21 -11.06 -5.01
C PHE A 113 -1.78 -10.88 -6.41
N ALA A 114 -1.70 -9.67 -6.94
CA ALA A 114 -2.00 -9.42 -8.35
C ALA A 114 -0.74 -9.70 -9.18
N VAL A 115 -0.90 -10.48 -10.24
CA VAL A 115 0.15 -10.86 -11.19
C VAL A 115 -0.15 -10.19 -12.52
N GLY A 116 0.86 -9.57 -13.14
CA GLY A 116 0.72 -8.81 -14.37
C GLY A 116 0.52 -7.31 -14.11
N GLY A 117 -0.52 -6.73 -14.70
CA GLY A 117 -0.74 -5.27 -14.69
C GLY A 117 -0.47 -4.69 -16.07
N TRP A 118 -0.78 -3.42 -16.27
CA TRP A 118 -0.74 -2.80 -17.60
C TRP A 118 0.60 -3.03 -18.33
N GLU A 119 1.70 -2.89 -17.61
CA GLU A 119 3.07 -2.99 -18.16
C GLU A 119 3.68 -4.41 -18.09
N ASN A 120 3.02 -5.35 -17.41
CA ASN A 120 3.55 -6.68 -17.09
C ASN A 120 2.62 -7.83 -17.55
N SER A 121 1.67 -7.56 -18.46
CA SER A 121 0.69 -8.53 -18.96
C SER A 121 0.95 -9.07 -20.37
N GLN A 122 2.05 -8.67 -21.01
CA GLN A 122 2.43 -9.03 -22.38
C GLN A 122 2.62 -10.54 -22.62
N TYR A 123 2.81 -11.34 -21.58
CA TYR A 123 3.01 -12.79 -21.69
C TYR A 123 1.80 -13.63 -21.24
N PHE A 124 0.63 -13.03 -21.01
CA PHE A 124 -0.58 -13.77 -20.58
C PHE A 124 -1.27 -14.53 -21.71
N SER A 125 -1.08 -14.13 -22.96
CA SER A 125 -1.69 -14.75 -24.13
C SER A 125 -0.63 -15.15 -25.15
N SER A 126 -0.78 -16.35 -25.70
CA SER A 126 0.03 -16.91 -26.79
C SER A 126 -0.38 -16.39 -28.16
#